data_AF-A0A847FV48-F1
#
_entry.id   AF-A0A847FV48-F1
#
_cell.length_a   1.000
_cell.length_b   1.000
_cell.length_c   1.000
_cell.angle_alpha   90.00
_cell.angle_beta   90.00
_cell.angle_gamma   90.00
#
_symmetry.space_group_name_H-M   'P 1'
#
loop_
_entity.id
_entity.type
_entity.pdbx_description
1 polymer ?
#
loop_
_entity_poly.entity_id
_entity_poly.type
_entity_poly.pdbx_seq_one_letter_code
_entity_poly.pdbx_strand_id
1 'polypeptide(L)'
;PLDPDRDPREEIVEQMRRCLRPLLRSYGIELIGGGISNLVPREKAVMQRRLDNWKTEWERRILLAMGKGRSDRARHIEKARAKAELQILHRLSDVARQANLGDEASQTALTLRFIDCLGEIVSETDAQWPLPESCRKTLARLRGEIEEGQR
;
A
#
# COMPACT_ATOMS: atom_id res chain seq x y z
N PRO A 1 -22.73 18.89 20.97
CA PRO A 1 -22.94 18.85 22.44
C PRO A 1 -23.06 20.29 22.95
N LEU A 2 -23.97 20.57 23.89
CA LEU A 2 -24.16 21.92 24.43
C LEU A 2 -23.18 22.27 25.57
N ASP A 3 -22.41 21.31 26.08
CA ASP A 3 -21.28 21.50 26.99
C ASP A 3 -20.39 20.24 26.91
N PRO A 4 -19.09 20.32 26.53
CA PRO A 4 -18.21 19.17 26.41
C PRO A 4 -17.75 18.57 27.76
N ASP A 5 -17.88 19.32 28.86
CA ASP A 5 -17.40 18.88 30.19
C ASP A 5 -18.45 18.11 31.01
N ARG A 6 -19.65 17.92 30.45
CA ARG A 6 -20.75 17.19 31.08
C ARG A 6 -20.99 15.86 30.41
N ASP A 7 -21.04 14.78 31.19
CA ASP A 7 -21.54 13.49 30.71
C ASP A 7 -23.05 13.36 31.01
N PRO A 8 -23.92 13.53 30.00
CA PRO A 8 -25.37 13.40 30.18
C PRO A 8 -25.77 12.00 30.67
N ARG A 9 -24.95 10.96 30.45
CA ARG A 9 -25.25 9.62 30.98
C ARG A 9 -25.13 9.59 32.50
N GLU A 10 -24.10 10.23 33.05
CA GLU A 10 -23.91 10.33 34.49
C GLU A 10 -25.04 11.15 35.12
N GLU A 11 -25.42 12.27 34.50
CA GLU A 11 -26.54 13.10 34.96
C GLU A 11 -27.85 12.30 35.04
N ILE A 12 -28.18 11.53 34.00
CA ILE A 12 -29.39 10.69 33.95
C ILE A 12 -29.34 9.60 35.03
N VAL A 13 -28.20 8.92 35.17
CA VAL A 13 -28.04 7.84 36.16
C VAL A 13 -28.16 8.37 37.58
N GLU A 14 -27.57 9.53 37.87
CA GLU A 14 -27.62 10.15 39.18
C GLU A 14 -29.05 10.60 39.52
N GLN A 15 -29.75 11.21 38.57
CA GLN A 15 -31.15 11.58 38.73
C GLN A 15 -32.04 10.34 38.96
N MET A 16 -31.84 9.27 38.19
CA MET A 16 -32.55 8.00 38.36
C MET A 16 -32.33 7.42 39.77
N ARG A 17 -31.09 7.39 40.25
CA ARG A 17 -30.76 6.90 41.61
C ARG A 17 -31.38 7.76 42.70
N ARG A 18 -31.33 9.08 42.55
CA ARG A 18 -31.94 10.04 43.50
C ARG A 18 -33.45 9.81 43.64
N CYS A 19 -34.14 9.52 42.53
CA CYS A 19 -35.58 9.25 42.55
C CYS A 19 -35.94 7.84 43.07
N LEU A 20 -35.20 6.81 42.65
CA LEU A 20 -35.54 5.42 42.96
C LEU A 20 -35.14 4.99 44.38
N ARG A 21 -34.02 5.50 44.91
CA ARG A 21 -33.52 5.11 46.24
C ARG A 21 -34.53 5.33 47.38
N PRO A 22 -35.19 6.50 47.54
CA PRO A 22 -36.20 6.67 48.60
C PRO A 22 -37.45 5.80 48.37
N LEU A 23 -37.85 5.63 47.10
CA LEU A 23 -39.03 4.85 46.74
C LEU A 23 -38.83 3.35 46.99
N LEU A 24 -37.66 2.81 46.72
CA LEU A 24 -37.35 1.40 46.97
C LEU A 24 -37.18 1.11 48.47
N ARG A 25 -36.63 2.07 49.23
CA ARG A 25 -36.50 1.96 50.69
C ARG A 25 -37.85 1.79 51.40
N SER A 26 -38.94 2.41 50.92
CA SER A 26 -40.26 2.21 51.53
C SER A 26 -40.79 0.77 51.38
N TYR A 27 -40.22 -0.01 50.46
CA TYR A 27 -40.53 -1.44 50.28
C TYR A 27 -39.47 -2.36 50.90
N GLY A 28 -38.51 -1.83 51.67
CA GLY A 28 -37.42 -2.61 52.25
C GLY A 28 -36.34 -3.05 51.24
N ILE A 29 -36.30 -2.44 50.06
CA ILE A 29 -35.33 -2.76 49.01
C ILE A 29 -34.20 -1.73 49.02
N GLU A 30 -32.95 -2.21 49.08
CA GLU A 30 -31.76 -1.37 48.98
C GLU A 30 -31.23 -1.30 47.54
N LEU A 31 -31.11 -0.08 47.00
CA LEU A 31 -30.53 0.16 45.68
C LEU A 31 -28.99 0.17 45.76
N ILE A 32 -28.37 -0.96 45.42
CA ILE A 32 -26.91 -1.13 45.38
C ILE A 32 -26.29 -0.46 44.14
N GLY A 33 -27.00 -0.50 43.00
CA GLY A 33 -26.51 0.05 41.75
C GLY A 33 -27.62 0.15 40.70
N GLY A 34 -27.36 0.95 39.68
CA GLY A 34 -28.27 1.16 38.56
C GLY A 34 -27.58 1.98 37.48
N GLY A 35 -27.86 1.63 36.22
CA GLY A 35 -27.31 2.28 35.04
C GLY A 35 -28.32 2.28 33.91
N ILE A 36 -28.04 3.08 32.89
CA ILE A 36 -28.81 3.10 31.65
C ILE A 36 -28.10 2.27 30.59
N SER A 37 -28.88 1.56 29.77
CA SER A 37 -28.37 0.82 28.62
C SER A 37 -27.97 1.79 27.49
N ASN A 38 -27.75 1.25 26.29
CA ASN A 38 -27.44 2.07 25.13
C ASN A 38 -28.64 2.97 24.79
N LEU A 39 -28.37 4.26 24.61
CA LEU A 39 -29.37 5.20 24.13
C LEU A 39 -29.56 4.96 22.63
N VAL A 40 -30.67 4.33 22.28
CA VAL A 40 -31.03 4.04 20.88
C VAL A 40 -31.96 5.14 20.38
N PRO A 41 -31.71 5.72 19.18
CA PRO A 41 -32.65 6.62 18.55
C PRO A 41 -34.02 5.94 18.40
N ARG A 42 -35.09 6.66 18.76
CA ARG A 42 -36.46 6.16 18.60
C ARG A 42 -36.79 5.89 17.13
N GLU A 43 -36.27 6.74 16.24
CA GLU A 43 -36.46 6.61 14.79
C GLU A 43 -35.41 5.67 14.17
N LYS A 44 -35.87 4.57 13.58
CA LYS A 44 -35.00 3.63 12.87
C LYS A 44 -34.22 4.27 11.72
N ALA A 45 -34.80 5.30 11.07
CA ALA A 45 -34.15 6.04 10.00
C ALA A 45 -32.84 6.71 10.44
N VAL A 46 -32.76 7.17 11.70
CA VAL A 46 -31.53 7.77 12.26
C VAL A 46 -30.43 6.71 12.40
N MET A 47 -30.80 5.49 12.83
CA MET A 47 -29.84 4.38 12.90
C MET A 47 -29.32 4.01 11.51
N GLN A 48 -30.22 3.93 10.52
CA GLN A 48 -29.83 3.62 9.14
C GLN A 48 -28.86 4.66 8.58
N ARG A 49 -29.15 5.95 8.74
CA ARG A 49 -28.24 7.03 8.31
C ARG A 49 -26.88 6.95 8.99
N ARG A 50 -26.81 6.57 10.27
CA ARG A 50 -25.53 6.38 10.97
C ARG A 50 -24.72 5.23 10.38
N LEU A 51 -25.37 4.11 10.08
CA LEU A 51 -24.74 2.96 9.44
C LEU A 51 -24.24 3.31 8.04
N ASP A 52 -25.06 4.01 7.25
CA ASP A 52 -24.70 4.44 5.89
C ASP A 52 -23.51 5.39 5.93
N ASN A 53 -23.54 6.41 6.80
CA ASN A 53 -22.43 7.35 6.97
C ASN A 53 -21.14 6.65 7.41
N TRP A 54 -21.23 5.70 8.35
CA TRP A 54 -20.10 4.92 8.81
C TRP A 54 -19.51 4.09 7.67
N LYS A 55 -20.37 3.41 6.89
CA LYS A 55 -19.96 2.62 5.74
C LYS A 55 -19.26 3.48 4.69
N THR A 56 -19.84 4.62 4.32
CA THR A 56 -19.25 5.56 3.36
C THR A 56 -17.88 6.07 3.83
N GLU A 57 -17.72 6.39 5.11
CA GLU A 57 -16.42 6.82 5.63
C GLU A 57 -15.37 5.69 5.55
N TRP A 58 -15.75 4.45 5.85
CA TRP A 58 -14.84 3.32 5.71
C TRP A 58 -14.48 3.02 4.26
N GLU A 59 -15.44 3.05 3.34
CA GLU A 59 -15.19 2.89 1.91
C GLU A 59 -14.23 3.96 1.40
N ARG A 60 -14.42 5.23 1.81
CA ARG A 60 -13.51 6.33 1.51
C ARG A 60 -12.09 6.06 2.02
N ARG A 61 -11.95 5.60 3.27
CA ARG A 61 -10.65 5.28 3.88
C ARG A 61 -9.94 4.13 3.15
N ILE A 62 -10.68 3.09 2.77
CA ILE A 62 -10.15 1.95 2.01
C ILE A 62 -9.63 2.43 0.64
N LEU A 63 -10.44 3.20 -0.09
CA LEU A 63 -10.06 3.72 -1.40
C LEU A 63 -8.81 4.61 -1.33
N LEU A 64 -8.72 5.48 -0.33
CA LEU A 64 -7.53 6.31 -0.10
C LEU A 64 -6.29 5.47 0.21
N ALA A 65 -6.42 4.46 1.08
CA ALA A 65 -5.32 3.57 1.43
C ALA A 65 -4.83 2.77 0.21
N MET A 66 -5.76 2.21 -0.59
CA MET A 66 -5.45 1.51 -1.82
C MET A 66 -4.81 2.43 -2.87
N GLY A 67 -5.33 3.64 -3.04
CA GLY A 67 -4.79 4.64 -3.95
C GLY A 67 -3.36 5.02 -3.58
N LYS A 68 -3.10 5.27 -2.28
CA LYS A 68 -1.76 5.54 -1.76
C LYS A 68 -0.81 4.36 -2.01
N GLY A 69 -1.22 3.14 -1.65
CA GLY A 69 -0.41 1.94 -1.86
C GLY A 69 -0.05 1.70 -3.34
N ARG A 70 -1.01 1.93 -4.25
CA ARG A 70 -0.77 1.83 -5.71
C ARG A 70 0.20 2.90 -6.20
N SER A 71 0.04 4.15 -5.75
CA SER A 71 0.92 5.26 -6.11
C SER A 71 2.34 5.04 -5.59
N ASP A 72 2.49 4.62 -4.32
CA ASP A 72 3.79 4.32 -3.73
C ASP A 72 4.47 3.16 -4.47
N ARG A 73 3.72 2.09 -4.77
CA ARG A 73 4.23 0.98 -5.60
C ARG A 73 4.71 1.51 -6.95
N ALA A 74 3.88 2.23 -7.71
CA ALA A 74 4.25 2.77 -9.01
C ALA A 74 5.48 3.68 -8.92
N ARG A 75 5.60 4.50 -7.88
CA ARG A 75 6.77 5.35 -7.66
C ARG A 75 8.04 4.54 -7.40
N HIS A 76 7.97 3.47 -6.59
CA HIS A 76 9.10 2.56 -6.40
C HIS A 76 9.48 1.87 -7.71
N ILE A 77 8.48 1.47 -8.50
CA ILE A 77 8.67 0.87 -9.82
C ILE A 77 9.44 1.79 -10.76
N GLU A 78 8.96 3.03 -10.93
CA GLU A 78 9.59 3.97 -11.86
C GLU A 78 10.98 4.41 -11.38
N LYS A 79 11.19 4.56 -10.06
CA LYS A 79 12.53 4.84 -9.51
C LYS A 79 13.52 3.72 -9.80
N ALA A 80 13.11 2.47 -9.62
CA ALA A 80 13.96 1.31 -9.90
C ALA A 80 14.27 1.22 -11.40
N ARG A 81 13.27 1.42 -12.26
CA ARG A 81 13.45 1.46 -13.72
C ARG A 81 14.43 2.55 -14.14
N ALA A 82 14.23 3.80 -13.70
CA ALA A 82 15.11 4.91 -14.04
C ALA A 82 16.56 4.66 -13.60
N LYS A 83 16.76 4.01 -12.44
CA LYS A 83 18.10 3.62 -11.96
C LYS A 83 18.73 2.56 -12.88
N ALA A 84 17.97 1.53 -13.29
CA ALA A 84 18.46 0.50 -14.20
C ALA A 84 18.81 1.08 -15.58
N GLU A 85 17.95 1.96 -16.12
CA GLU A 85 18.20 2.64 -17.40
C GLU A 85 19.49 3.49 -17.35
N LEU A 86 19.72 4.23 -16.27
CA LEU A 86 20.97 4.97 -16.08
C LEU A 86 22.20 4.05 -16.02
N GLN A 87 22.10 2.90 -15.35
CA GLN A 87 23.19 1.92 -15.29
C GLN A 87 23.50 1.33 -16.67
N ILE A 88 22.46 1.01 -17.46
CA ILE A 88 22.62 0.53 -18.84
C ILE A 88 23.32 1.59 -19.68
N LEU A 89 22.85 2.85 -19.64
CA LEU A 89 23.45 3.95 -20.40
C LEU A 89 24.92 4.17 -20.03
N HIS A 90 25.25 4.13 -18.74
CA HIS A 90 26.64 4.28 -18.29
C HIS A 90 27.52 3.17 -18.83
N ARG A 91 27.11 1.90 -18.65
CA ARG A 91 27.86 0.73 -19.13
C ARG A 91 28.01 0.77 -20.66
N LEU A 92 26.95 1.13 -21.39
CA LEU A 92 27.02 1.26 -22.85
C LEU A 92 27.97 2.38 -23.29
N SER A 93 27.97 3.53 -22.59
CA SER A 93 28.90 4.64 -22.87
C SER A 93 30.35 4.22 -22.65
N ASP A 94 30.64 3.46 -21.60
CA ASP A 94 31.98 2.93 -21.33
C ASP A 94 32.44 1.99 -22.44
N VAL A 95 31.55 1.08 -22.89
CA VAL A 95 31.87 0.14 -23.98
C VAL A 95 32.04 0.87 -25.31
N ALA A 96 31.18 1.83 -25.65
CA ALA A 96 31.29 2.63 -26.88
C ALA A 96 32.60 3.44 -26.92
N ARG A 97 33.12 3.87 -25.77
CA ARG A 97 34.41 4.55 -25.67
C ARG A 97 35.60 3.59 -25.87
N GLN A 98 35.45 2.35 -25.44
CA GLN A 98 36.49 1.32 -25.56
C GLN A 98 36.51 0.65 -26.94
N ALA A 99 35.36 0.58 -27.61
CA ALA A 99 35.22 0.02 -28.93
C ALA A 99 35.60 1.05 -30.00
N ASN A 100 36.57 0.71 -30.85
CA ASN A 100 36.88 1.51 -32.03
C ASN A 100 35.79 1.24 -33.08
N LEU A 101 34.76 2.09 -33.15
CA LEU A 101 33.47 1.91 -33.85
C LEU A 101 33.53 1.77 -35.39
N GLY A 102 34.68 1.40 -35.97
CA GLY A 102 34.92 1.43 -37.42
C GLY A 102 34.58 0.16 -38.20
N ASP A 103 34.36 -0.99 -37.54
CA ASP A 103 34.23 -2.29 -38.22
C ASP A 103 33.00 -3.09 -37.77
N GLU A 104 32.44 -3.93 -38.65
CA GLU A 104 31.22 -4.71 -38.43
C GLU A 104 31.39 -5.72 -37.27
N ALA A 105 32.60 -6.30 -37.16
CA ALA A 105 33.00 -7.12 -36.01
C ALA A 105 32.97 -6.35 -34.67
N SER A 106 33.20 -5.04 -34.69
CA SER A 106 33.11 -4.19 -33.49
C SER A 106 31.66 -3.94 -33.08
N GLN A 107 30.71 -3.93 -34.02
CA GLN A 107 29.28 -3.78 -33.73
C GLN A 107 28.68 -5.05 -33.11
N THR A 108 29.07 -6.24 -33.58
CA THR A 108 28.62 -7.50 -32.95
C THR A 108 29.20 -7.66 -31.55
N ALA A 109 30.49 -7.31 -31.37
CA ALA A 109 31.11 -7.30 -30.05
C ALA A 109 30.40 -6.34 -29.07
N LEU A 110 29.99 -5.15 -29.53
CA LEU A 110 29.17 -4.21 -28.77
C LEU A 110 27.80 -4.78 -28.39
N THR A 111 27.15 -5.49 -29.32
CA THR A 111 25.80 -6.06 -29.10
C THR A 111 25.84 -7.19 -28.07
N LEU A 112 26.84 -8.08 -28.16
CA LEU A 112 27.03 -9.13 -27.15
C LEU A 112 27.34 -8.54 -25.76
N ARG A 113 28.22 -7.52 -25.70
CA ARG A 113 28.54 -6.81 -24.46
C ARG A 113 27.32 -6.12 -23.84
N PHE A 114 26.41 -5.58 -24.68
CA PHE A 114 25.16 -4.99 -24.24
C PHE A 114 24.23 -6.03 -23.61
N ILE A 115 24.10 -7.21 -24.23
CA ILE A 115 23.32 -8.33 -23.68
C ILE A 115 23.92 -8.82 -22.37
N ASP A 116 25.24 -8.91 -22.28
CA ASP A 116 25.94 -9.28 -21.04
C ASP A 116 25.69 -8.24 -19.94
N CYS A 117 25.75 -6.94 -20.25
CA CYS A 117 25.42 -5.88 -19.29
C CYS A 117 23.97 -5.97 -18.80
N LEU A 118 23.02 -6.28 -19.69
CA LEU A 118 21.63 -6.52 -19.30
C LEU A 118 21.51 -7.75 -18.40
N GLY A 119 22.25 -8.83 -18.68
CA GLY A 119 22.30 -10.04 -17.86
C GLY A 119 22.89 -9.81 -16.47
N GLU A 120 23.95 -9.03 -16.36
CA GLU A 120 24.56 -8.64 -15.09
C GLU A 120 23.62 -7.79 -14.25
N ILE A 121 22.98 -6.78 -14.83
CA ILE A 121 21.99 -5.96 -14.12
C ILE A 121 20.82 -6.83 -13.63
N VAL A 122 20.31 -7.72 -14.48
CA VAL A 122 19.26 -8.67 -14.08
C VAL A 122 19.68 -9.53 -12.90
N SER A 123 20.94 -9.99 -12.87
CA SER A 123 21.47 -10.87 -11.83
C SER A 123 21.83 -10.14 -10.54
N GLU A 124 22.32 -8.89 -10.62
CA GLU A 124 22.58 -8.02 -9.46
C GLU A 124 21.28 -7.57 -8.77
N THR A 125 20.17 -7.53 -9.50
CA THR A 125 18.87 -7.04 -8.99
C THR A 125 18.04 -8.11 -8.29
N ASP A 126 18.51 -9.37 -8.20
CA ASP A 126 17.82 -10.47 -7.49
C ASP A 126 17.47 -10.15 -6.02
N ALA A 127 18.10 -9.12 -5.43
CA ALA A 127 17.82 -8.66 -4.08
C ALA A 127 16.72 -7.56 -3.97
N GLN A 128 16.25 -6.96 -5.07
CA GLN A 128 15.39 -5.76 -5.00
C GLN A 128 14.20 -5.71 -5.97
N TRP A 129 14.12 -6.58 -6.97
CA TRP A 129 13.04 -6.53 -7.96
C TRP A 129 12.52 -7.91 -8.40
N PRO A 130 11.20 -8.15 -8.44
CA PRO A 130 10.66 -9.34 -9.09
C PRO A 130 10.73 -9.15 -10.61
N LEU A 131 11.80 -9.65 -11.23
CA LEU A 131 11.88 -9.77 -12.68
C LEU A 131 10.97 -10.93 -13.14
N PRO A 132 10.28 -10.80 -14.29
CA PRO A 132 9.61 -11.93 -14.90
C PRO A 132 10.59 -13.08 -15.14
N GLU A 133 10.21 -14.31 -14.79
CA GLU A 133 11.01 -15.53 -14.98
C GLU A 133 11.49 -15.70 -16.44
N SER A 134 10.75 -15.12 -17.39
CA SER A 134 11.06 -15.11 -18.82
C SER A 134 12.25 -14.22 -19.18
N CYS A 135 12.56 -13.16 -18.42
CA CYS A 135 13.62 -12.21 -18.77
C CYS A 135 14.99 -12.88 -18.90
N ARG A 136 15.34 -13.76 -17.95
CA ARG A 136 16.62 -14.49 -17.98
C ARG A 136 16.69 -15.45 -19.16
N LYS A 137 15.58 -16.12 -19.49
CA LYS A 137 15.49 -17.03 -20.64
C LYS A 137 15.63 -16.27 -21.96
N THR A 138 15.00 -15.09 -22.08
CA THR A 138 15.09 -14.25 -23.28
C THR A 138 16.51 -13.74 -23.50
N LEU A 139 17.20 -13.29 -22.45
CA LEU A 139 18.59 -12.84 -22.56
C LEU A 139 19.54 -13.96 -23.00
N ALA A 140 19.41 -15.15 -22.42
CA ALA A 140 20.19 -16.31 -22.81
C ALA A 140 19.96 -16.70 -24.28
N ARG A 141 18.71 -16.62 -24.74
CA ARG A 141 18.34 -16.90 -26.14
C ARG A 141 18.96 -15.89 -27.11
N LEU A 142 18.84 -14.59 -26.81
CA LEU A 142 19.39 -13.52 -27.66
C LEU A 142 20.90 -13.61 -27.80
N ARG A 143 21.60 -13.99 -26.73
CA ARG A 143 23.05 -14.23 -26.78
C ARG A 143 23.40 -15.39 -27.73
N GLY A 144 22.69 -16.51 -27.62
CA GLY A 144 22.89 -17.68 -28.49
C GLY A 144 22.62 -17.39 -29.97
N GLU A 145 21.54 -16.66 -30.28
CA GLU A 145 21.19 -16.30 -31.66
C GLU A 145 22.27 -15.42 -32.34
N ILE A 146 22.95 -14.55 -31.58
CA ILE A 146 24.03 -13.70 -32.12
C ILE A 146 25.34 -14.47 -32.28
N GLU A 147 25.66 -15.38 -31.35
CA GLU A 147 26.84 -16.25 -31.45
C GLU A 147 26.72 -17.25 -32.61
N GLU A 148 25.51 -17.76 -32.90
CA GLU A 148 25.24 -18.63 -34.05
C GLU A 148 25.30 -17.90 -35.41
N GLY A 149 24.89 -16.63 -35.46
CA GLY A 149 24.97 -15.81 -36.67
C GLY A 149 26.38 -15.36 -37.07
N GLN A 150 27.40 -15.62 -36.24
CA GLN A 150 28.82 -15.36 -36.54
C GLN A 150 29.59 -16.58 -37.07
N ARG A 151 28.96 -17.77 -37.13
CA ARG A 151 29.54 -18.98 -37.75
C ARG A 151 29.18 -19.11 -39.22
#